data_AF-A0A245ZEG0-F1
#
_entry.id   AF-A0A245ZEG0-F1
#
_cell.length_a   1.000
_cell.length_b   1.000
_cell.length_c   1.000
_cell.angle_alpha   90.00
_cell.angle_beta   90.00
_cell.angle_gamma   90.00
#
_symmetry.space_group_name_H-M   'P 1'
#
loop_
_entity.id
_entity.type
_entity.pdbx_description
1 polymer ?
#
loop_
_entity_poly.entity_id
_entity_poly.type
_entity_poly.pdbx_seq_one_letter_code
_entity_poly.pdbx_strand_id
1 'polypeptide(L)' 'MTNEDHQSYYRHRAVQERQRAATSEDNAVAMVHLDLANAYEKRANDAGQVRQSARTSRQAI' A
#
# COMPACT_ATOMS: atom_id res chain seq x y z
N MET A 1 -15.99 1.58 -5.93
CA MET A 1 -14.60 1.12 -5.73
C MET A 1 -14.58 0.27 -4.47
N THR A 2 -14.24 -1.00 -4.59
CA THR A 2 -14.29 -1.96 -3.47
C THR A 2 -13.00 -1.86 -2.64
N ASN A 3 -13.03 -2.41 -1.42
CA ASN A 3 -11.79 -2.54 -0.62
C ASN A 3 -10.72 -3.43 -1.31
N GLU A 4 -11.08 -4.25 -2.32
CA GLU A 4 -10.12 -5.09 -3.09
C GLU A 4 -9.32 -4.20 -4.04
N ASP A 5 -10.04 -3.29 -4.67
CA ASP A 5 -9.48 -2.30 -5.58
C ASP A 5 -8.50 -1.39 -4.83
N HIS A 6 -8.82 -0.99 -3.60
CA HIS A 6 -7.94 -0.16 -2.77
C HIS A 6 -6.65 -0.86 -2.36
N GLN A 7 -6.73 -2.12 -1.91
CA GLN A 7 -5.54 -2.86 -1.51
C GLN A 7 -4.59 -3.09 -2.70
N SER A 8 -5.14 -3.51 -3.83
CA SER A 8 -4.36 -3.74 -5.06
C SER A 8 -3.78 -2.44 -5.61
N TYR A 9 -4.55 -1.35 -5.58
CA TYR A 9 -4.08 -0.02 -5.95
C TYR A 9 -2.88 0.42 -5.10
N TYR A 10 -2.97 0.30 -3.78
CA TYR A 10 -1.88 0.70 -2.89
C TYR A 10 -0.62 -0.14 -3.09
N ARG A 11 -0.75 -1.46 -3.28
CA ARG A 11 0.39 -2.32 -3.61
C ARG A 11 1.06 -1.92 -4.92
N HIS A 12 0.26 -1.66 -5.95
CA HIS A 12 0.79 -1.26 -7.25
C HIS A 12 1.51 0.10 -7.18
N ARG A 13 0.94 1.08 -6.45
CA ARG A 13 1.61 2.38 -6.24
C ARG A 13 2.90 2.23 -5.45
N ALA A 14 2.95 1.39 -4.41
CA ALA A 14 4.18 1.15 -3.67
C ALA A 14 5.33 0.63 -4.56
N VAL A 15 5.04 -0.32 -5.46
CA VAL A 15 6.03 -0.84 -6.42
C VAL A 15 6.51 0.25 -7.36
N GLN A 16 5.61 1.09 -7.89
CA GLN A 16 5.98 2.21 -8.76
C GLN A 16 6.88 3.22 -8.06
N GLU A 17 6.57 3.57 -6.80
CA GLU A 17 7.41 4.52 -6.05
C GLU A 17 8.78 3.90 -5.73
N ARG A 18 8.88 2.58 -5.45
CA ARG A 18 10.19 1.90 -5.33
C ARG A 18 10.99 1.94 -6.65
N GLN A 19 10.33 1.75 -7.79
CA GLN A 19 10.97 1.85 -9.10
C GLN A 19 11.49 3.27 -9.35
N ARG A 20 10.69 4.30 -9.03
CA ARG A 20 11.09 5.71 -9.14
C ARG A 20 12.27 6.05 -8.24
N ALA A 21 12.27 5.55 -7.00
CA ALA A 21 13.41 5.70 -6.09
C ALA A 21 14.67 5.06 -6.69
N ALA A 22 14.57 3.86 -7.24
CA ALA A 22 15.70 3.14 -7.83
C ALA A 22 16.29 3.82 -9.08
N THR A 23 15.49 4.59 -9.81
CA THR A 23 15.94 5.36 -10.99
C THR A 23 16.25 6.82 -10.69
N SER A 24 16.12 7.26 -9.44
CA SER A 24 16.40 8.65 -9.06
C SER A 24 17.90 8.86 -8.86
N GLU A 25 18.46 9.86 -9.53
CA GLU A 25 19.88 10.24 -9.37
C GLU A 25 20.10 11.10 -8.11
N ASP A 26 19.06 11.80 -7.66
CA ASP A 26 19.07 12.58 -6.42
C ASP A 26 18.63 11.71 -5.24
N ASN A 27 19.54 11.54 -4.26
CA ASN A 27 19.29 10.75 -3.05
C ASN A 27 18.12 11.29 -2.21
N ALA A 28 17.93 12.61 -2.13
CA ALA A 28 16.82 13.19 -1.38
C ALA A 28 15.49 12.86 -2.05
N VAL A 29 15.43 12.93 -3.38
CA VAL A 29 14.24 12.53 -4.16
C VAL A 29 13.98 11.03 -4.04
N ALA A 30 15.04 10.21 -4.10
CA ALA A 30 14.95 8.76 -3.91
C ALA A 30 14.35 8.42 -2.53
N MET A 31 14.79 9.09 -1.46
CA MET A 31 14.25 8.91 -0.12
C MET A 31 12.77 9.25 -0.03
N VAL A 32 12.32 10.35 -0.64
CA VAL A 32 10.89 10.72 -0.67
C VAL A 32 10.06 9.63 -1.35
N HIS A 33 10.55 9.07 -2.46
CA HIS A 33 9.87 7.96 -3.12
C HIS A 33 9.83 6.69 -2.26
N LEU A 34 10.89 6.39 -1.50
CA LEU A 34 10.90 5.28 -0.56
C LEU A 34 9.90 5.47 0.58
N ASP A 35 9.83 6.68 1.15
CA ASP A 35 8.86 7.01 2.20
C ASP A 35 7.42 6.87 1.70
N LEU A 36 7.16 7.32 0.47
CA LEU A 36 5.86 7.15 -0.18
C LEU A 36 5.54 5.67 -0.41
N ALA A 37 6.51 4.86 -0.86
CA ALA A 37 6.32 3.43 -1.03
C ALA A 37 5.92 2.75 0.29
N ASN A 38 6.64 3.05 1.38
CA ASN A 38 6.35 2.53 2.71
C ASN A 38 4.95 2.94 3.19
N ALA A 39 4.55 4.19 2.96
CA ALA A 39 3.22 4.68 3.31
C ALA A 39 2.10 3.93 2.54
N TYR A 40 2.31 3.63 1.26
CA TYR A 40 1.37 2.84 0.47
C TYR A 40 1.31 1.38 0.92
N GLU A 41 2.44 0.74 1.24
CA GLU A 41 2.46 -0.62 1.79
C GLU A 41 1.68 -0.71 3.11
N LYS A 42 1.88 0.26 4.01
CA LYS A 42 1.12 0.35 5.26
C LYS A 42 -0.39 0.44 4.99
N ARG A 43 -0.82 1.31 4.08
CA ARG A 43 -2.25 1.46 3.71
C ARG A 43 -2.81 0.19 3.07
N ALA A 44 -2.03 -0.52 2.26
CA ALA A 44 -2.45 -1.80 1.68
C ALA A 44 -2.67 -2.87 2.76
N ASN A 45 -1.83 -2.88 3.79
CA ASN A 45 -1.96 -3.80 4.92
C ASN A 45 -3.17 -3.43 5.79
N ASP A 46 -3.36 -2.15 6.11
CA ASP A 46 -4.51 -1.66 6.88
C ASP A 46 -5.83 -1.97 6.14
N ALA A 47 -5.89 -1.75 4.82
CA ALA A 47 -7.05 -2.12 3.99
C ALA A 47 -7.30 -3.64 3.97
N GLY A 48 -6.24 -4.45 4.02
CA GLY A 48 -6.27 -5.89 4.19
C GLY A 48 -6.89 -6.33 5.52
N GLN A 49 -6.46 -5.72 6.62
CA GLN A 49 -6.89 -6.04 7.98
C GLN A 49 -8.36 -5.69 8.23
N VAL A 50 -8.84 -4.55 7.72
CA VAL A 50 -10.27 -4.16 7.83
C VAL A 50 -11.19 -5.24 7.24
N ARG A 51 -10.76 -5.91 6.17
CA ARG A 51 -11.54 -7.02 5.56
C ARG A 51 -11.58 -8.25 6.44
N GLN A 52 -10.45 -8.60 7.06
CA GLN A 52 -10.35 -9.80 7.88
C GLN A 52 -11.23 -9.66 9.12
N SER A 53 -11.21 -8.49 9.77
CA SER A 53 -12.12 -8.18 10.88
C SER A 53 -13.59 -8.24 10.46
N ALA A 54 -13.98 -7.62 9.34
CA ALA A 54 -15.37 -7.62 8.87
C ALA A 54 -15.87 -9.03 8.49
N ARG A 55 -15.00 -9.88 7.94
CA ARG A 55 -15.32 -11.26 7.57
C ARG A 55 -15.51 -12.15 8.80
N THR A 56 -14.64 -12.02 9.80
CA THR A 56 -14.74 -12.78 11.05
C THR A 56 -16.02 -12.42 11.83
N SER A 57 -16.41 -11.14 11.87
CA SER A 57 -17.66 -10.72 12.53
C SER A 57 -18.92 -11.26 11.86
N ARG A 58 -18.90 -11.54 10.55
CA ARG A 58 -20.06 -12.06 9.81
C ARG A 58 -20.25 -13.57 9.95
N GLN A 59 -19.22 -14.31 10.36
CA GLN A 59 -19.31 -15.77 10.59
C GLN A 59 -19.65 -16.13 12.03
N ALA A 60 -19.66 -15.16 12.94
CA ALA A 60 -19.88 -15.38 14.38
C ALA A 60 -21.34 -15.18 14.82
N ILE A 61 -22.31 -15.20 13.90
CA ILE A 61 -23.75 -15.01 14.16
C ILE A 61 -24.52 -16.23 13.67
#